data_AF-A0A939R2I3-F1
#
_entry.id   AF-A0A939R2I3-F1
#
_cell.length_a   1.000
_cell.length_b   1.000
_cell.length_c   1.000
_cell.angle_alpha   90.00
_cell.angle_beta   90.00
_cell.angle_gamma   90.00
#
_symmetry.space_group_name_H-M   'P 1'
#
loop_
_entity.id
_entity.type
_entity.pdbx_description
1 polymer ?
#
loop_
_entity_poly.entity_id
_entity_poly.type
_entity_poly.pdbx_seq_one_letter_code
_entity_poly.pdbx_strand_id
1 'polypeptide(L)'
;MGALAQYPFIQIADVQVSPDNQDNITSDYISGTVRYDSTTRTLTLQNAYISEYVSPPDYIDGGRSIYISGRNQRFTIELIGDNVVVGLVPIAFLEGDFDIKGPGSLTLNGQCWGICGDLGTTSIRICQGADVRICMSSQYTTGIFCPITNVGTGDTTTLVIDNSRLVVTATRCIGHISGFQLIDSHIAIPEGAYFNPDSLSIVTAGGGIVTEFLEILPGNVGVHEAKNPNFTVQNAPGGLYVTAISDFSNVEVVNMLGQTVYGGRMSSGKHFIPLQKGFYVVRADDYATKVVVN
;
A
#
# COMPACT_ATOMS: atom_id res chain seq x y z
N MET A 1 8.12 10.31 -37.71
CA MET A 1 7.05 11.11 -37.09
C MET A 1 6.90 10.61 -35.67
N GLY A 2 7.34 11.39 -34.67
CA GLY A 2 7.16 11.00 -33.27
C GLY A 2 5.68 11.00 -32.94
N ALA A 3 5.20 9.95 -32.27
CA ALA A 3 3.84 9.95 -31.75
C ALA A 3 3.67 11.17 -30.84
N LEU A 4 2.69 12.03 -31.15
CA LEU A 4 2.25 13.04 -30.20
C LEU A 4 1.86 12.29 -28.92
N ALA A 5 2.49 12.62 -27.80
CA ALA A 5 2.09 12.06 -26.52
C ALA A 5 0.61 12.43 -26.31
N GLN A 6 -0.27 11.44 -26.44
CA GLN A 6 -1.70 11.65 -26.31
C GLN A 6 -1.99 11.98 -24.86
N TYR A 7 -2.69 13.10 -24.63
CA TYR A 7 -3.12 13.54 -23.29
C TYR A 7 -3.80 12.36 -22.56
N PRO A 8 -3.46 12.12 -21.28
CA PRO A 8 -4.07 11.03 -20.51
C PRO A 8 -5.57 11.26 -20.36
N PHE A 9 -6.33 10.19 -20.22
CA PHE A 9 -7.75 10.34 -19.92
C PHE A 9 -7.91 10.49 -18.41
N ILE A 10 -8.34 11.68 -18.00
CA ILE A 10 -8.60 12.04 -16.60
C ILE A 10 -10.00 12.62 -16.54
N GLN A 11 -10.83 12.04 -15.68
CA GLN A 11 -12.21 12.47 -15.43
C GLN A 11 -12.36 12.72 -13.93
N ILE A 12 -12.83 13.91 -13.58
CA ILE A 12 -13.11 14.31 -12.19
C ILE A 12 -14.58 14.74 -12.11
N ALA A 13 -15.37 13.98 -11.35
CA ALA A 13 -16.83 14.06 -11.38
C ALA A 13 -17.36 14.03 -12.83
N ASP A 14 -18.05 15.08 -13.26
CA ASP A 14 -18.61 15.26 -14.60
C ASP A 14 -17.65 15.96 -15.58
N VAL A 15 -16.44 16.32 -15.16
CA VAL A 15 -15.48 17.07 -15.98
C VAL A 15 -14.36 16.17 -16.53
N GLN A 16 -14.25 16.13 -17.87
CA GLN A 16 -13.06 15.61 -18.53
C GLN A 16 -11.96 16.68 -18.51
N VAL A 17 -10.78 16.31 -18.00
CA VAL A 17 -9.63 17.22 -17.95
C VAL A 17 -9.02 17.39 -19.33
N SER A 18 -8.69 18.62 -19.69
CA SER A 18 -8.06 19.03 -20.94
C SER A 18 -7.02 20.13 -20.67
N PRO A 19 -6.16 20.47 -21.65
CA PRO A 19 -5.25 21.61 -21.51
C PRO A 19 -5.93 22.94 -21.17
N ASP A 20 -7.21 23.11 -21.55
CA ASP A 20 -7.97 24.34 -21.35
C ASP A 20 -8.48 24.50 -19.92
N ASN A 21 -8.64 23.40 -19.17
CA ASN A 21 -9.18 23.41 -17.81
C ASN A 21 -8.24 22.82 -16.74
N GLN A 22 -7.08 22.29 -17.12
CA GLN A 22 -6.17 21.59 -16.20
C GLN A 22 -5.74 22.46 -15.01
N ASP A 23 -5.58 23.77 -15.18
CA ASP A 23 -5.16 24.67 -14.09
C ASP A 23 -6.27 24.97 -13.07
N ASN A 24 -7.54 24.71 -13.42
CA ASN A 24 -8.69 24.94 -12.57
C ASN A 24 -9.88 24.06 -12.97
N ILE A 25 -9.94 22.85 -12.42
CA ILE A 25 -10.99 21.86 -12.71
C ILE A 25 -12.16 22.13 -11.77
N THR A 26 -13.31 22.54 -12.32
CA THR A 26 -14.48 22.97 -11.54
C THR A 26 -15.78 22.42 -12.10
N SER A 27 -16.72 22.05 -11.23
CA SER A 27 -18.12 21.78 -11.56
C SER A 27 -19.00 21.94 -10.31
N ASP A 28 -20.32 21.75 -10.45
CA ASP A 28 -21.26 21.76 -9.32
C ASP A 28 -20.99 20.65 -8.29
N TYR A 29 -20.20 19.63 -8.65
CA TYR A 29 -19.81 18.52 -7.79
C TYR A 29 -18.44 18.72 -7.13
N ILE A 30 -17.76 19.82 -7.42
CA ILE A 30 -16.40 20.10 -6.95
C ILE A 30 -16.39 21.42 -6.17
N SER A 31 -15.86 21.36 -4.95
CA SER A 31 -15.47 22.55 -4.20
C SER A 31 -14.03 22.42 -3.70
N GLY A 32 -13.44 23.53 -3.25
CA GLY A 32 -12.00 23.61 -3.01
C GLY A 32 -11.22 23.79 -4.31
N THR A 33 -9.95 23.36 -4.31
CA THR A 33 -9.08 23.50 -5.48
C THR A 33 -8.69 22.14 -6.03
N VAL A 34 -8.97 21.92 -7.31
CA VAL A 34 -8.56 20.75 -8.08
C VAL A 34 -7.86 21.23 -9.35
N ARG A 35 -6.61 20.80 -9.56
CA ARG A 35 -5.83 21.15 -10.76
C ARG A 35 -4.92 20.00 -11.14
N TYR A 36 -4.59 19.92 -12.43
CA TYR A 36 -3.71 18.91 -12.99
C TYR A 36 -2.54 19.59 -13.71
N ASP A 37 -1.32 19.19 -13.37
CA ASP A 37 -0.11 19.57 -14.08
C ASP A 37 0.31 18.42 -15.00
N SER A 38 0.16 18.63 -16.31
CA SER A 38 0.53 17.64 -17.34
C SER A 38 2.03 17.40 -17.48
N THR A 39 2.89 18.33 -17.03
CA THR A 39 4.35 18.17 -17.08
C THR A 39 4.81 17.20 -16.00
N THR A 40 4.26 17.35 -14.79
CA THR A 40 4.60 16.48 -13.65
C THR A 40 3.68 15.29 -13.48
N ARG A 41 2.54 15.27 -14.20
CA ARG A 41 1.44 14.29 -14.10
C ARG A 41 0.83 14.25 -12.69
N THR A 42 0.66 15.42 -12.10
CA THR A 42 0.18 15.59 -10.73
C THR A 42 -1.21 16.21 -10.73
N LEU A 43 -2.18 15.49 -10.18
CA LEU A 43 -3.48 16.01 -9.76
C LEU A 43 -3.35 16.54 -8.33
N THR A 44 -3.40 17.86 -8.15
CA THR A 44 -3.41 18.47 -6.81
C THR A 44 -4.85 18.58 -6.31
N LEU A 45 -5.11 18.05 -5.11
CA LEU A 45 -6.32 18.26 -4.34
C LEU A 45 -5.96 19.17 -3.15
N GLN A 46 -6.56 20.35 -3.08
CA GLN A 46 -6.35 21.29 -2.00
C GLN A 46 -7.67 21.72 -1.36
N ASN A 47 -7.91 21.25 -0.14
CA ASN A 47 -9.19 21.37 0.57
C ASN A 47 -10.39 21.01 -0.32
N ALA A 48 -10.20 20.01 -1.18
CA ALA A 48 -11.14 19.64 -2.21
C ALA A 48 -12.26 18.75 -1.65
N TYR A 49 -13.50 19.02 -2.05
CA TYR A 49 -14.62 18.12 -1.82
C TYR A 49 -15.25 17.79 -3.17
N ILE A 50 -15.19 16.51 -3.55
CA ILE A 50 -15.75 15.96 -4.78
C ILE A 50 -16.92 15.06 -4.41
N SER A 51 -18.15 15.49 -4.69
CA SER A 51 -19.35 14.70 -4.44
C SER A 51 -19.55 13.60 -5.48
N GLU A 52 -20.45 12.68 -5.16
CA GLU A 52 -20.84 11.61 -6.08
C GLU A 52 -21.53 12.22 -7.32
N TYR A 53 -20.94 11.96 -8.49
CA TYR A 53 -21.60 12.18 -9.77
C TYR A 53 -22.19 10.86 -10.26
N VAL A 54 -23.52 10.76 -10.23
CA VAL A 54 -24.23 9.64 -10.81
C VAL A 54 -24.44 9.92 -12.29
N SER A 55 -23.58 9.33 -13.12
CA SER A 55 -23.66 9.49 -14.55
C SER A 55 -24.95 8.85 -15.11
N PRO A 56 -25.52 9.38 -16.21
CA PRO A 56 -26.66 8.76 -16.89
C PRO A 56 -26.41 7.28 -17.24
N PRO A 57 -27.46 6.46 -17.43
CA PRO A 57 -27.36 5.01 -17.64
C PRO A 57 -26.44 4.58 -18.79
N ASP A 58 -26.21 5.46 -19.77
CA ASP A 58 -25.39 5.18 -20.97
C ASP A 58 -23.91 5.59 -20.80
N TYR A 59 -23.52 6.08 -19.62
CA TYR A 59 -22.16 6.54 -19.35
C TYR A 59 -21.32 5.40 -18.76
N ILE A 60 -20.25 5.03 -19.48
CA ILE A 60 -19.43 3.84 -19.26
C ILE A 60 -18.64 3.90 -17.92
N ASP A 61 -18.54 5.08 -17.30
CA ASP A 61 -17.77 5.30 -16.07
C ASP A 61 -18.56 5.19 -14.74
N GLY A 62 -19.86 4.87 -14.83
CA GLY A 62 -20.65 4.14 -13.83
C GLY A 62 -20.36 4.40 -12.33
N GLY A 63 -20.18 5.65 -11.91
CA GLY A 63 -20.04 6.02 -10.49
C GLY A 63 -18.61 6.22 -9.97
N ARG A 64 -17.63 6.47 -10.85
CA ARG A 64 -16.27 6.85 -10.47
C ARG A 64 -16.13 8.37 -10.31
N SER A 65 -15.56 8.83 -9.20
CA SER A 65 -15.43 10.28 -8.93
C SER A 65 -14.11 10.86 -9.40
N ILE A 66 -13.02 10.09 -9.27
CA ILE A 66 -11.74 10.35 -9.91
C ILE A 66 -11.39 9.13 -10.74
N TYR A 67 -11.20 9.31 -12.04
CA TYR A 67 -10.76 8.26 -12.95
C TYR A 67 -9.53 8.73 -13.71
N ILE A 68 -8.45 7.95 -13.61
CA ILE A 68 -7.17 8.23 -14.29
C ILE A 68 -6.75 6.97 -15.04
N SER A 69 -6.67 7.05 -16.37
CA SER A 69 -6.03 6.03 -17.23
C SER A 69 -4.63 6.51 -17.63
N GLY A 70 -3.63 5.78 -17.14
CA GLY A 70 -2.23 6.18 -17.13
C GLY A 70 -1.40 5.78 -18.35
N ARG A 71 -1.96 4.99 -19.29
CA ARG A 71 -1.27 4.49 -20.49
C ARG A 71 0.21 4.08 -20.27
N ASN A 72 0.46 3.23 -19.28
CA ASN A 72 1.76 2.73 -18.81
C ASN A 72 2.70 3.81 -18.28
N GLN A 73 2.17 4.83 -17.60
CA GLN A 73 2.97 5.87 -16.94
C GLN A 73 2.64 5.95 -15.44
N ARG A 74 3.47 6.69 -14.69
CA ARG A 74 3.23 7.00 -13.29
C ARG A 74 2.57 8.36 -13.12
N PHE A 75 1.45 8.38 -12.39
CA PHE A 75 0.66 9.55 -12.04
C PHE A 75 0.69 9.81 -10.54
N THR A 76 0.36 11.03 -10.14
CA THR A 76 0.34 11.41 -8.73
C THR A 76 -0.94 12.15 -8.39
N ILE A 77 -1.54 11.83 -7.24
CA ILE A 77 -2.46 12.71 -6.51
C ILE A 77 -1.67 13.34 -5.36
N GLU A 78 -1.58 14.66 -5.35
CA GLU A 78 -0.93 15.42 -4.27
C GLU A 78 -1.99 16.07 -3.37
N LEU A 79 -1.88 15.79 -2.07
CA LEU A 79 -2.83 16.21 -1.05
C LEU A 79 -2.32 17.42 -0.29
N ILE A 80 -3.14 18.47 -0.26
CA ILE A 80 -2.93 19.68 0.54
C ILE A 80 -4.21 19.95 1.35
N GLY A 81 -4.06 20.15 2.66
CA GLY A 81 -5.21 20.33 3.54
C GLY A 81 -6.12 19.09 3.59
N ASP A 82 -7.41 19.29 3.81
CA ASP A 82 -8.37 18.20 4.03
C ASP A 82 -9.25 17.95 2.81
N ASN A 83 -9.09 16.77 2.20
CA ASN A 83 -9.78 16.43 0.95
C ASN A 83 -10.79 15.30 1.17
N VAL A 84 -11.91 15.37 0.47
CA VAL A 84 -12.98 14.36 0.52
C VAL A 84 -13.44 14.01 -0.88
N VAL A 85 -13.58 12.72 -1.16
CA VAL A 85 -14.12 12.21 -2.42
C VAL A 85 -15.20 11.19 -2.12
N VAL A 86 -16.37 11.38 -2.71
CA VAL A 86 -17.54 10.51 -2.53
C VAL A 86 -17.93 9.91 -3.86
N GLY A 87 -18.22 8.61 -3.91
CA GLY A 87 -18.71 7.95 -5.13
C GLY A 87 -19.01 6.47 -4.93
N LEU A 88 -19.57 5.82 -5.96
CA LEU A 88 -19.63 4.35 -5.98
C LEU A 88 -18.22 3.76 -5.88
N VAL A 89 -17.31 4.34 -6.67
CA VAL A 89 -15.86 4.11 -6.61
C VAL A 89 -15.16 5.47 -6.56
N PRO A 90 -14.76 5.98 -5.37
CA PRO A 90 -14.16 7.30 -5.25
C PRO A 90 -12.94 7.51 -6.15
N ILE A 91 -12.04 6.53 -6.24
CA ILE A 91 -10.84 6.60 -7.08
C ILE A 91 -10.69 5.32 -7.91
N ALA A 92 -10.47 5.48 -9.21
CA ALA A 92 -10.15 4.42 -10.14
C ALA A 92 -8.89 4.76 -10.95
N PHE A 93 -7.98 3.81 -10.96
CA PHE A 93 -6.64 3.88 -11.52
C PHE A 93 -6.46 2.74 -12.52
N LEU A 94 -6.24 3.09 -13.78
CA LEU A 94 -6.15 2.13 -14.87
C LEU A 94 -4.87 2.32 -15.67
N GLU A 95 -4.30 1.24 -16.21
CA GLU A 95 -3.21 1.31 -17.19
C GLU A 95 -2.01 2.14 -16.71
N GLY A 96 -1.58 2.06 -15.45
CA GLY A 96 -0.48 2.88 -14.97
C GLY A 96 -0.08 2.62 -13.53
N ASP A 97 0.87 3.40 -13.04
CA ASP A 97 1.23 3.40 -11.62
C ASP A 97 0.78 4.71 -10.97
N PHE A 98 0.44 4.65 -9.69
CA PHE A 98 -0.22 5.77 -9.03
C PHE A 98 0.35 6.01 -7.64
N ASP A 99 0.77 7.24 -7.41
CA ASP A 99 1.19 7.74 -6.10
C ASP A 99 0.09 8.63 -5.50
N ILE A 100 -0.23 8.45 -4.22
CA ILE A 100 -0.99 9.41 -3.41
C ILE A 100 -0.02 9.94 -2.36
N LYS A 101 0.26 11.25 -2.40
CA LYS A 101 1.34 11.86 -1.62
C LYS A 101 0.96 13.22 -1.03
N GLY A 102 1.86 13.75 -0.21
CA GLY A 102 1.78 15.11 0.31
C GLY A 102 1.27 15.13 1.75
N PRO A 103 1.40 16.28 2.44
CA PRO A 103 1.14 16.39 3.88
C PRO A 103 -0.36 16.47 4.23
N GLY A 104 -1.25 16.52 3.22
CA GLY A 104 -2.69 16.62 3.42
C GLY A 104 -3.37 15.28 3.71
N SER A 105 -4.67 15.37 4.02
CA SER A 105 -5.54 14.22 4.24
C SER A 105 -6.46 13.98 3.04
N LEU A 106 -6.86 12.72 2.87
CA LEU A 106 -7.84 12.28 1.87
C LEU A 106 -8.82 11.29 2.50
N THR A 107 -10.09 11.68 2.58
CA THR A 107 -11.19 10.79 2.97
C THR A 107 -11.96 10.32 1.75
N LEU A 108 -12.05 9.01 1.55
CA LEU A 108 -12.81 8.37 0.50
C LEU A 108 -14.07 7.74 1.09
N ASN A 109 -15.24 8.18 0.62
CA ASN A 109 -16.52 7.60 1.00
C ASN A 109 -17.09 6.81 -0.19
N GLY A 110 -16.98 5.49 -0.11
CA GLY A 110 -17.28 4.59 -1.22
C GLY A 110 -18.47 3.66 -0.98
N GLN A 111 -19.10 3.19 -2.05
CA GLN A 111 -20.21 2.21 -1.99
C GLN A 111 -19.88 0.86 -2.61
N CYS A 112 -18.80 0.72 -3.39
CA CYS A 112 -18.36 -0.55 -3.96
C CYS A 112 -16.88 -0.79 -3.65
N TRP A 113 -15.99 0.06 -4.19
CA TRP A 113 -14.56 0.03 -3.94
C TRP A 113 -14.06 1.41 -3.56
N GLY A 114 -13.10 1.53 -2.63
CA GLY A 114 -12.53 2.83 -2.25
C GLY A 114 -11.52 3.34 -3.28
N ILE A 115 -10.46 2.55 -3.46
CA ILE A 115 -9.47 2.71 -4.54
C ILE A 115 -9.50 1.44 -5.38
N CYS A 116 -9.69 1.59 -6.70
CA CYS A 116 -9.60 0.49 -7.65
C CYS A 116 -8.37 0.64 -8.55
N GLY A 117 -7.55 -0.42 -8.68
CA GLY A 117 -6.43 -0.50 -9.62
C GLY A 117 -6.67 -1.61 -10.65
N ASP A 118 -6.78 -1.31 -11.95
CA ASP A 118 -7.14 -2.29 -12.98
C ASP A 118 -6.34 -2.09 -14.29
N LEU A 119 -6.53 -2.99 -15.26
CA LEU A 119 -6.03 -2.95 -16.63
C LEU A 119 -4.55 -2.56 -16.74
N GLY A 120 -3.64 -3.37 -16.17
CA GLY A 120 -2.19 -3.11 -16.23
C GLY A 120 -1.67 -2.15 -15.16
N THR A 121 -2.46 -1.88 -14.11
CA THR A 121 -1.97 -1.15 -12.94
C THR A 121 -1.01 -2.03 -12.12
N THR A 122 0.27 -1.66 -12.06
CA THR A 122 1.29 -2.48 -11.38
C THR A 122 1.65 -2.00 -9.98
N SER A 123 1.47 -0.72 -9.70
CA SER A 123 1.76 -0.16 -8.39
C SER A 123 0.78 0.93 -7.98
N ILE A 124 0.29 0.83 -6.75
CA ILE A 124 -0.38 1.92 -6.04
C ILE A 124 0.45 2.20 -4.78
N ARG A 125 0.87 3.44 -4.60
CA ARG A 125 1.70 3.86 -3.48
C ARG A 125 1.07 5.00 -2.72
N ILE A 126 0.99 4.89 -1.39
CA ILE A 126 0.63 5.98 -0.49
C ILE A 126 1.90 6.40 0.24
N CYS A 127 2.39 7.63 0.04
CA CYS A 127 3.73 8.02 0.48
C CYS A 127 3.85 9.47 0.95
N GLN A 128 5.05 9.85 1.41
CA GLN A 128 5.43 11.23 1.75
C GLN A 128 4.48 11.91 2.77
N GLY A 129 4.04 11.16 3.78
CA GLY A 129 3.24 11.71 4.88
C GLY A 129 1.74 11.87 4.60
N ALA A 130 1.23 11.28 3.51
CA ALA A 130 -0.20 11.28 3.22
C ALA A 130 -1.00 10.56 4.33
N ASP A 131 -2.15 11.14 4.70
CA ASP A 131 -3.15 10.51 5.58
C ASP A 131 -4.39 10.14 4.78
N VAL A 132 -4.55 8.84 4.46
CA VAL A 132 -5.67 8.34 3.66
C VAL A 132 -6.63 7.57 4.54
N ARG A 133 -7.91 7.95 4.50
CA ARG A 133 -9.01 7.26 5.17
C ARG A 133 -10.03 6.78 4.15
N ILE A 134 -10.35 5.50 4.16
CA ILE A 134 -11.35 4.88 3.28
C ILE A 134 -12.50 4.37 4.12
N CYS A 135 -13.71 4.86 3.86
CA CYS A 135 -14.94 4.51 4.56
C CYS A 135 -15.96 3.98 3.56
N MET A 136 -16.28 2.69 3.67
CA MET A 136 -17.19 2.01 2.76
C MET A 136 -18.53 1.73 3.44
N SER A 137 -19.65 2.03 2.76
CA SER A 137 -20.98 2.04 3.39
C SER A 137 -21.96 0.94 2.93
N SER A 138 -21.64 0.16 1.88
CA SER A 138 -22.53 -0.88 1.35
C SER A 138 -22.14 -2.29 1.78
N GLN A 139 -23.06 -3.24 1.53
CA GLN A 139 -22.80 -4.67 1.66
C GLN A 139 -21.83 -5.12 0.55
N TYR A 140 -20.81 -5.90 0.88
CA TYR A 140 -19.79 -6.41 -0.05
C TYR A 140 -18.88 -5.34 -0.68
N THR A 141 -18.25 -4.54 0.18
CA THR A 141 -17.29 -3.51 -0.20
C THR A 141 -15.84 -3.95 0.01
N THR A 142 -14.94 -3.43 -0.83
CA THR A 142 -13.50 -3.54 -0.63
C THR A 142 -12.86 -2.16 -0.54
N GLY A 143 -12.02 -1.90 0.46
CA GLY A 143 -11.37 -0.60 0.62
C GLY A 143 -10.39 -0.31 -0.53
N ILE A 144 -9.39 -1.16 -0.71
CA ILE A 144 -8.49 -1.14 -1.87
C ILE A 144 -8.64 -2.46 -2.63
N PHE A 145 -9.09 -2.38 -3.87
CA PHE A 145 -9.39 -3.53 -4.72
C PHE A 145 -8.57 -3.44 -6.01
N CYS A 146 -7.77 -4.45 -6.32
CA CYS A 146 -6.99 -4.47 -7.56
C CYS A 146 -7.23 -5.78 -8.29
N PRO A 147 -8.30 -5.92 -9.10
CA PRO A 147 -8.64 -7.20 -9.68
C PRO A 147 -7.55 -7.69 -10.65
N ILE A 148 -7.25 -8.99 -10.57
CA ILE A 148 -6.47 -9.67 -11.61
C ILE A 148 -7.45 -10.00 -12.75
N THR A 149 -7.69 -9.03 -13.63
CA THR A 149 -8.74 -9.12 -14.66
C THR A 149 -8.36 -9.96 -15.87
N ASN A 150 -7.06 -10.16 -16.14
CA ASN A 150 -6.58 -10.95 -17.26
C ASN A 150 -5.67 -12.09 -16.81
N VAL A 151 -6.24 -13.29 -16.72
CA VAL A 151 -5.47 -14.52 -16.51
C VAL A 151 -4.54 -14.73 -17.72
N GLY A 152 -3.25 -14.40 -17.56
CA GLY A 152 -2.21 -14.60 -18.60
C GLY A 152 -1.43 -13.35 -19.01
N THR A 153 -1.81 -12.14 -18.59
CA THR A 153 -1.04 -10.89 -18.83
C THR A 153 0.03 -10.65 -17.76
N GLY A 154 -0.08 -11.30 -16.59
CA GLY A 154 0.82 -11.07 -15.46
C GLY A 154 0.49 -9.79 -14.67
N ASP A 155 -0.74 -9.27 -14.80
CA ASP A 155 -1.19 -8.08 -14.05
C ASP A 155 -1.05 -8.34 -12.55
N THR A 156 -0.05 -7.68 -11.96
CA THR A 156 0.39 -7.85 -10.59
C THR A 156 0.46 -6.47 -9.96
N THR A 157 -0.56 -6.11 -9.19
CA THR A 157 -0.55 -4.84 -8.46
C THR A 157 0.14 -5.01 -7.11
N THR A 158 1.17 -4.21 -6.84
CA THR A 158 1.78 -4.08 -5.52
C THR A 158 1.27 -2.81 -4.85
N LEU A 159 0.67 -2.97 -3.66
CA LEU A 159 0.32 -1.86 -2.79
C LEU A 159 1.51 -1.52 -1.88
N VAL A 160 1.95 -0.27 -1.91
CA VAL A 160 3.08 0.23 -1.11
C VAL A 160 2.59 1.33 -0.19
N ILE A 161 2.82 1.19 1.12
CA ILE A 161 2.61 2.27 2.09
C ILE A 161 3.96 2.70 2.62
N ASP A 162 4.31 3.98 2.43
CA ASP A 162 5.64 4.52 2.69
C ASP A 162 5.60 5.78 3.56
N ASN A 163 5.98 5.64 4.83
CA ASN A 163 5.91 6.70 5.85
C ASN A 163 4.59 7.50 5.79
N SER A 164 3.48 6.77 5.71
CA SER A 164 2.14 7.34 5.53
C SER A 164 1.10 6.58 6.34
N ARG A 165 -0.06 7.20 6.55
CA ARG A 165 -1.17 6.61 7.26
C ARG A 165 -2.24 6.12 6.29
N LEU A 166 -2.73 4.91 6.52
CA LEU A 166 -3.90 4.36 5.84
C LEU A 166 -4.87 3.80 6.88
N VAL A 167 -6.12 4.27 6.85
CA VAL A 167 -7.22 3.71 7.63
C VAL A 167 -8.30 3.22 6.70
N VAL A 168 -8.78 2.00 6.88
CA VAL A 168 -9.82 1.42 6.04
C VAL A 168 -10.93 0.83 6.90
N THR A 169 -12.17 1.18 6.56
CA THR A 169 -13.39 0.54 7.09
C THR A 169 -14.20 -0.01 5.93
N ALA A 170 -14.21 -1.34 5.78
CA ALA A 170 -14.88 -2.04 4.68
C ALA A 170 -15.18 -3.50 5.04
N THR A 171 -16.05 -4.18 4.28
CA THR A 171 -16.28 -5.63 4.49
C THR A 171 -15.06 -6.47 4.10
N ARG A 172 -14.11 -5.89 3.36
CA ARG A 172 -12.77 -6.41 3.06
C ARG A 172 -11.83 -5.21 2.94
N CYS A 173 -10.86 -5.07 3.83
CA CYS A 173 -10.07 -3.83 3.86
C CYS A 173 -9.17 -3.70 2.61
N ILE A 174 -8.39 -4.73 2.31
CA ILE A 174 -7.49 -4.76 1.16
C ILE A 174 -7.64 -6.12 0.47
N GLY A 175 -7.73 -6.10 -0.86
CA GLY A 175 -7.95 -7.32 -1.62
C GLY A 175 -7.49 -7.31 -3.07
N HIS A 176 -7.20 -8.51 -3.56
CA HIS A 176 -6.77 -8.82 -4.92
C HIS A 176 -5.41 -8.23 -5.31
N ILE A 177 -4.64 -7.73 -4.34
CA ILE A 177 -3.27 -7.30 -4.57
C ILE A 177 -2.32 -8.50 -4.65
N SER A 178 -1.33 -8.40 -5.54
CA SER A 178 -0.30 -9.43 -5.74
C SER A 178 0.92 -9.24 -4.83
N GLY A 179 1.15 -8.00 -4.38
CA GLY A 179 2.24 -7.64 -3.51
C GLY A 179 1.82 -6.58 -2.51
N PHE A 180 2.46 -6.58 -1.35
CA PHE A 180 2.24 -5.61 -0.30
C PHE A 180 3.58 -5.23 0.33
N GLN A 181 3.86 -3.93 0.42
CA GLN A 181 5.09 -3.41 1.00
C GLN A 181 4.78 -2.30 2.00
N LEU A 182 5.48 -2.36 3.12
CA LEU A 182 5.49 -1.32 4.14
C LEU A 182 6.91 -0.77 4.21
N ILE A 183 7.06 0.52 3.97
CA ILE A 183 8.31 1.25 4.09
C ILE A 183 8.09 2.27 5.19
N ASP A 184 8.90 2.22 6.25
CA ASP A 184 8.74 3.10 7.43
C ASP A 184 7.27 3.20 7.88
N SER A 185 6.57 2.07 7.88
CA SER A 185 5.15 1.96 8.20
C SER A 185 4.87 0.57 8.78
N HIS A 186 3.76 0.43 9.48
CA HIS A 186 3.35 -0.85 10.06
C HIS A 186 1.84 -0.97 10.15
N ILE A 187 1.33 -2.21 10.10
CA ILE A 187 -0.06 -2.49 10.46
C ILE A 187 -0.17 -2.37 11.98
N ALA A 188 -0.94 -1.37 12.43
CA ALA A 188 -1.25 -1.16 13.83
C ALA A 188 -2.47 -1.98 14.26
N ILE A 189 -3.51 -2.04 13.41
CA ILE A 189 -4.75 -2.76 13.70
C ILE A 189 -5.22 -3.52 12.46
N PRO A 190 -5.58 -4.82 12.56
CA PRO A 190 -5.42 -5.66 13.74
C PRO A 190 -3.94 -6.01 13.98
N GLU A 191 -3.56 -6.15 15.26
CA GLU A 191 -2.20 -6.55 15.61
C GLU A 191 -1.86 -7.93 15.01
N GLY A 192 -0.65 -8.06 14.45
CA GLY A 192 -0.18 -9.30 13.84
C GLY A 192 -0.82 -9.63 12.49
N ALA A 193 -1.60 -8.74 11.90
CA ALA A 193 -2.06 -8.92 10.53
C ALA A 193 -0.89 -8.89 9.54
N TYR A 194 -1.00 -9.64 8.46
CA TYR A 194 0.05 -9.78 7.45
C TYR A 194 -0.54 -10.00 6.05
N PHE A 195 0.26 -9.74 5.02
CA PHE A 195 -0.14 -10.05 3.65
C PHE A 195 -0.02 -11.56 3.38
N ASN A 196 -1.10 -12.18 2.94
CA ASN A 196 -1.13 -13.57 2.51
C ASN A 196 -1.27 -13.65 0.97
N PRO A 197 -0.21 -14.08 0.25
CA PRO A 197 -0.22 -14.15 -1.21
C PRO A 197 -1.23 -15.16 -1.78
N ASP A 198 -1.56 -16.24 -1.05
CA ASP A 198 -2.55 -17.21 -1.52
C ASP A 198 -3.96 -16.61 -1.53
N SER A 199 -4.25 -15.72 -0.58
CA SER A 199 -5.52 -15.00 -0.48
C SER A 199 -5.53 -13.66 -1.23
N LEU A 200 -4.37 -13.19 -1.71
CA LEU A 200 -4.19 -11.86 -2.31
C LEU A 200 -4.73 -10.73 -1.40
N SER A 201 -4.47 -10.81 -0.09
CA SER A 201 -5.12 -9.97 0.92
C SER A 201 -4.27 -9.73 2.15
N ILE A 202 -4.64 -8.72 2.94
CA ILE A 202 -4.23 -8.68 4.34
C ILE A 202 -5.15 -9.59 5.16
N VAL A 203 -4.55 -10.47 5.94
CA VAL A 203 -5.22 -11.40 6.83
C VAL A 203 -4.78 -11.14 8.28
N THR A 204 -5.67 -11.42 9.23
CA THR A 204 -5.38 -11.43 10.67
C THR A 204 -4.32 -12.49 11.01
N ALA A 205 -3.76 -12.44 12.23
CA ALA A 205 -2.84 -13.46 12.72
C ALA A 205 -3.42 -14.90 12.67
N GLY A 206 -4.75 -15.05 12.72
CA GLY A 206 -5.45 -16.32 12.57
C GLY A 206 -5.71 -16.75 11.12
N GLY A 207 -5.26 -15.98 10.13
CA GLY A 207 -5.39 -16.27 8.70
C GLY A 207 -6.72 -15.85 8.05
N GLY A 208 -7.68 -15.32 8.82
CA GLY A 208 -8.92 -14.77 8.27
C GLY A 208 -8.69 -13.40 7.64
N ILE A 209 -9.35 -13.09 6.51
CA ILE A 209 -9.27 -11.78 5.84
C ILE A 209 -9.60 -10.64 6.81
N VAL A 210 -8.83 -9.54 6.77
CA VAL A 210 -9.12 -8.35 7.58
C VAL A 210 -10.37 -7.65 7.05
N THR A 211 -11.39 -7.59 7.89
CA THR A 211 -12.68 -6.94 7.67
C THR A 211 -12.91 -5.88 8.73
N GLU A 212 -13.89 -5.00 8.50
CA GLU A 212 -14.37 -3.94 9.40
C GLU A 212 -13.38 -2.80 9.66
N PHE A 213 -12.13 -3.11 10.01
CA PHE A 213 -11.15 -2.08 10.35
C PHE A 213 -9.72 -2.54 10.09
N LEU A 214 -8.96 -1.69 9.39
CA LEU A 214 -7.51 -1.78 9.20
C LEU A 214 -6.92 -0.39 9.46
N GLU A 215 -5.85 -0.34 10.25
CA GLU A 215 -5.05 0.87 10.43
C GLU A 215 -3.58 0.55 10.22
N ILE A 216 -2.96 1.30 9.32
CA ILE A 216 -1.52 1.33 9.05
C ILE A 216 -1.03 2.72 9.43
N LEU A 217 0.01 2.78 10.25
CA LEU A 217 0.58 4.03 10.74
C LEU A 217 2.02 4.20 10.20
N PRO A 218 2.46 5.46 10.03
CA PRO A 218 3.86 5.75 9.74
C PRO A 218 4.73 5.35 10.93
N GLY A 219 6.01 5.13 10.63
CA GLY A 219 7.02 4.68 11.56
C GLY A 219 7.12 3.15 11.67
N ASN A 220 8.26 2.72 12.18
CA ASN A 220 8.53 1.33 12.49
C ASN A 220 8.20 1.07 13.96
N VAL A 221 7.36 0.09 14.26
CA VAL A 221 7.10 -0.42 15.63
C VAL A 221 8.25 -1.32 16.07
N GLY A 222 9.48 -0.81 16.02
CA GLY A 222 10.66 -1.61 16.33
C GLY A 222 10.75 -2.90 15.51
N VAL A 223 11.61 -3.80 15.95
CA VAL A 223 11.96 -5.02 15.22
C VAL A 223 10.86 -6.08 15.42
N HIS A 224 9.97 -6.23 14.43
CA HIS A 224 8.98 -7.32 14.38
C HIS A 224 9.59 -8.61 13.80
N GLU A 225 9.18 -9.76 14.35
CA GLU A 225 9.54 -11.09 13.84
C GLU A 225 9.02 -11.28 12.42
N ALA A 226 9.84 -11.02 11.42
CA ALA A 226 9.62 -11.56 10.09
C ALA A 226 9.91 -13.07 10.16
N LYS A 227 8.88 -13.92 10.16
CA LYS A 227 9.07 -15.34 9.83
C LYS A 227 9.58 -15.41 8.39
N ASN A 228 10.88 -15.62 8.24
CA ASN A 228 11.51 -15.75 6.94
C ASN A 228 11.65 -17.24 6.59
N PRO A 229 11.09 -17.72 5.46
CA PRO A 229 11.29 -19.11 5.03
C PRO A 229 12.78 -19.45 4.78
N ASN A 230 13.63 -18.46 4.51
CA ASN A 230 15.05 -18.62 4.21
C ASN A 230 15.97 -18.60 5.45
N PHE A 231 15.42 -18.36 6.64
CA PHE A 231 16.20 -18.18 7.86
C PHE A 231 15.44 -18.68 9.09
N THR A 232 15.93 -19.74 9.75
CA THR A 232 15.32 -20.26 10.98
C THR A 232 16.30 -20.19 12.14
N VAL A 233 15.80 -19.78 13.31
CA VAL A 233 16.54 -19.77 14.56
C VAL A 233 15.95 -20.81 15.49
N GLN A 234 16.77 -21.73 15.99
CA GLN A 234 16.37 -22.79 16.92
C GLN A 234 17.24 -22.73 18.18
N ASN A 235 16.62 -22.74 19.35
CA ASN A 235 17.35 -22.80 20.63
C ASN A 235 18.10 -24.14 20.74
N ALA A 236 19.32 -24.11 21.28
CA ALA A 236 20.14 -25.29 21.51
C ALA A 236 20.90 -25.16 22.85
N PRO A 237 21.25 -26.26 23.52
CA PRO A 237 22.05 -26.19 24.74
C PRO A 237 23.35 -25.41 24.51
N GLY A 238 23.54 -24.30 25.23
CA GLY A 238 24.73 -23.44 25.13
C GLY A 238 24.77 -22.49 23.94
N GLY A 239 23.65 -22.28 23.23
CA GLY A 239 23.60 -21.35 22.11
C GLY A 239 22.32 -21.41 21.28
N LEU A 240 22.46 -21.14 19.99
CA LEU A 240 21.38 -21.30 19.02
C LEU A 240 21.90 -21.85 17.70
N TYR A 241 21.03 -22.53 16.97
CA TYR A 241 21.26 -22.84 15.57
C TYR A 241 20.57 -21.81 14.69
N VAL A 242 21.33 -21.28 13.73
CA VAL A 242 20.81 -20.52 12.61
C VAL A 242 20.86 -21.39 11.37
N THR A 243 19.74 -21.64 10.72
CA THR A 243 19.71 -22.35 9.43
C THR A 243 19.35 -21.38 8.33
N ALA A 244 20.28 -21.16 7.42
CA ALA A 244 20.16 -20.27 6.27
C ALA A 244 19.94 -21.09 4.99
N ILE A 245 18.95 -20.72 4.17
CA ILE A 245 18.69 -21.35 2.85
C ILE A 245 19.63 -20.78 1.77
N SER A 246 20.06 -19.53 1.92
CA SER A 246 21.00 -18.83 1.03
C SER A 246 22.09 -18.12 1.85
N ASP A 247 23.12 -17.62 1.18
CA ASP A 247 24.16 -16.83 1.84
C ASP A 247 23.61 -15.45 2.25
N PHE A 248 23.95 -15.00 3.46
CA PHE A 248 23.62 -13.70 4.02
C PHE A 248 24.87 -12.83 4.14
N SER A 249 24.74 -11.56 3.73
CA SER A 249 25.86 -10.61 3.69
C SER A 249 26.21 -10.09 5.08
N ASN A 250 25.21 -9.98 5.96
CA ASN A 250 25.38 -9.56 7.34
C ASN A 250 24.42 -10.30 8.28
N VAL A 251 24.96 -11.12 9.17
CA VAL A 251 24.21 -11.72 10.30
C VAL A 251 24.78 -11.18 11.60
N GLU A 252 23.90 -10.68 12.46
CA GLU A 252 24.22 -10.11 13.76
C GLU A 252 23.41 -10.80 14.85
N VAL A 253 24.00 -11.07 16.01
CA VAL A 253 23.26 -11.41 17.23
C VAL A 253 23.54 -10.33 18.26
N VAL A 254 22.49 -9.74 18.80
CA VAL A 254 22.54 -8.59 19.71
C VAL A 254 21.90 -8.97 21.04
N ASN A 255 22.56 -8.66 22.16
CA ASN A 255 22.00 -8.88 23.50
C ASN A 255 21.05 -7.74 23.92
N MET A 256 20.42 -7.86 25.10
CA MET A 256 19.50 -6.84 25.63
C MET A 256 20.14 -5.46 25.89
N LEU A 257 21.47 -5.39 25.98
CA LEU A 257 22.20 -4.13 26.15
C LEU A 257 22.52 -3.47 24.80
N GLY A 258 22.05 -4.03 23.69
CA GLY A 258 22.35 -3.54 22.34
C GLY A 258 23.75 -3.89 21.85
N GLN A 259 24.46 -4.80 22.52
CA GLN A 259 25.82 -5.19 22.15
C GLN A 259 25.79 -6.35 21.16
N THR A 260 26.54 -6.23 20.07
CA THR A 260 26.80 -7.31 19.13
C THR A 260 27.65 -8.40 19.80
N VAL A 261 27.07 -9.59 19.97
CA VAL A 261 27.73 -10.77 20.53
C VAL A 261 28.15 -11.79 19.46
N TYR A 262 27.62 -11.64 18.25
CA TYR A 262 28.04 -12.35 17.04
C TYR A 262 27.81 -11.44 15.83
N GLY A 263 28.72 -11.44 14.85
CA GLY A 263 28.61 -10.60 13.66
C GLY A 263 29.45 -11.14 12.50
N GLY A 264 28.87 -11.22 11.29
CA GLY A 264 29.62 -11.56 10.08
C GLY A 264 28.77 -12.08 8.93
N ARG A 265 29.44 -12.50 7.84
CA ARG A 265 28.79 -13.23 6.74
C ARG A 265 28.39 -14.62 7.20
N MET A 266 27.30 -15.15 6.66
CA MET A 266 26.85 -16.51 6.92
C MET A 266 26.51 -17.20 5.60
N SER A 267 27.12 -18.34 5.32
CA SER A 267 26.76 -19.13 4.15
C SER A 267 25.43 -19.86 4.37
N SER A 268 24.82 -20.36 3.30
CA SER A 268 23.76 -21.36 3.40
C SER A 268 24.18 -22.57 4.26
N GLY A 269 23.22 -23.20 4.91
CA GLY A 269 23.42 -24.33 5.83
C GLY A 269 23.09 -24.00 7.29
N LYS A 270 23.38 -24.96 8.18
CA LYS A 270 23.10 -24.88 9.61
C LYS A 270 24.36 -24.47 10.38
N HIS A 271 24.30 -23.35 11.08
CA HIS A 271 25.40 -22.75 11.84
C HIS A 271 25.05 -22.74 13.32
N PHE A 272 26.02 -23.07 14.18
CA PHE A 272 25.87 -22.97 15.62
C PHE A 272 26.53 -21.70 16.13
N ILE A 273 25.78 -20.89 16.87
CA ILE A 273 26.28 -19.68 17.53
C ILE A 273 26.27 -19.93 19.04
N PRO A 274 27.45 -20.02 19.69
CA PRO A 274 27.53 -20.21 21.13
C PRO A 274 27.10 -18.93 21.85
N LEU A 275 26.14 -19.05 22.78
CA LEU A 275 25.58 -17.93 23.53
C LEU A 275 25.31 -18.34 24.97
N GLN A 276 25.46 -17.39 25.90
CA GLN A 276 25.01 -17.58 27.27
C GLN A 276 23.48 -17.54 27.34
N LYS A 277 22.90 -18.06 28.42
CA LYS A 277 21.46 -17.97 28.65
C LYS A 277 21.00 -16.52 28.67
N GLY A 278 19.90 -16.20 28.00
CA GLY A 278 19.39 -14.84 27.93
C GLY A 278 18.53 -14.56 26.69
N PHE A 279 18.11 -13.30 26.57
CA PHE A 279 17.35 -12.80 25.43
C PHE A 279 18.29 -12.16 24.40
N TYR A 280 18.08 -12.50 23.14
CA TYR A 280 18.84 -11.97 22.02
C TYR A 280 17.92 -11.58 20.87
N VAL A 281 18.39 -10.66 20.04
CA VAL A 281 17.85 -10.39 18.71
C VAL A 281 18.85 -10.93 17.70
N VAL A 282 18.42 -11.83 16.82
CA VAL A 282 19.21 -12.27 15.67
C VAL A 282 18.75 -11.45 14.47
N ARG A 283 19.66 -10.77 13.79
CA ARG A 283 19.43 -9.98 12.58
C ARG A 283 20.17 -10.62 11.42
N ALA A 284 19.58 -10.60 10.23
CA ALA A 284 20.19 -11.06 9.00
C ALA A 284 19.74 -10.15 7.86
N ASP A 285 20.64 -9.31 7.32
CA ASP A 285 20.33 -8.24 6.37
C ASP A 285 19.13 -7.40 6.85
N ASP A 286 18.00 -7.39 6.13
CA ASP A 286 16.79 -6.62 6.49
C ASP A 286 15.84 -7.38 7.45
N TYR A 287 16.26 -8.55 7.95
CA TYR A 287 15.43 -9.43 8.79
C TYR A 287 15.90 -9.43 10.24
N ALA A 288 14.97 -9.69 11.17
CA ALA A 288 15.34 -9.96 12.55
C ALA A 288 14.28 -10.76 13.32
N THR A 289 14.74 -11.52 14.31
CA THR A 289 13.91 -12.37 15.18
C THR A 289 14.42 -12.34 16.62
N LYS A 290 13.52 -12.54 17.59
CA LYS A 290 13.85 -12.59 19.02
C LYS A 290 14.01 -14.05 19.43
N VAL A 291 15.00 -14.33 20.27
CA VAL A 291 15.28 -15.69 20.74
C VAL A 291 15.63 -15.68 22.22
N VAL A 292 15.14 -16.69 22.93
CA VAL A 292 15.52 -17.00 24.31
C VAL A 292 16.44 -18.21 24.28
N VAL A 293 17.68 -18.05 24.73
CA VAL A 293 18.65 -19.14 24.91
C VAL A 293 18.52 -19.66 26.34
N ASN A 294 18.26 -20.97 26.49
CA ASN A 294 17.93 -21.61 27.77
C ASN A 294 19.03 -22.53 28.29
#